data_AF-M0MEG8-F1
#
_entry.id   AF-M0MEG8-F1
#
_cell.length_a   1.000
_cell.length_b   1.000
_cell.length_c   1.000
_cell.angle_alpha   90.00
_cell.angle_beta   90.00
_cell.angle_gamma   90.00
#
_symmetry.space_group_name_H-M   'P 1'
#
loop_
_entity.id
_entity.type
_entity.pdbx_description
1 polymer ?
#
loop_
_entity_poly.entity_id
_entity_poly.type
_entity_poly.pdbx_seq_one_letter_code
_entity_poly.pdbx_strand_id
1 'polypeptide(L)'
;MVAVRYTCPRCDAVVTLDRDASLADKSVTPFALDGWEYAAPYEEFEASDGVEIVCGASETEGEGCSEMFYLNFVKYEAGREIDARTTPADVSFDFL
;
A
#
# COMPACT_ATOMS: atom_id res chain seq x y z
N MET A 1 -5.94 -16.51 -6.26
CA MET A 1 -5.89 -15.94 -4.90
C MET A 1 -4.75 -16.54 -4.11
N VAL A 2 -3.90 -15.67 -3.56
CA VAL A 2 -2.73 -15.98 -2.72
C VAL A 2 -2.72 -15.06 -1.51
N ALA A 3 -2.45 -15.62 -0.33
CA ALA A 3 -2.28 -14.85 0.90
C ALA A 3 -0.87 -14.24 0.96
N VAL A 4 -0.79 -12.91 1.06
CA VAL A 4 0.47 -12.15 1.11
C VAL A 4 0.49 -11.28 2.35
N ARG A 5 1.66 -11.19 2.99
CA ARG A 5 1.88 -10.46 4.23
C ARG A 5 2.63 -9.16 3.97
N TYR A 6 2.13 -8.07 4.51
CA TYR A 6 2.69 -6.73 4.42
C TYR A 6 2.97 -6.18 5.81
N THR A 7 4.02 -5.39 5.94
CA THR A 7 4.43 -4.80 7.22
C THR A 7 4.04 -3.32 7.25
N CYS A 8 3.37 -2.91 8.31
CA CYS A 8 3.06 -1.51 8.57
C CYS A 8 4.36 -0.71 8.74
N PRO A 9 4.59 0.35 7.94
CA PRO A 9 5.83 1.14 7.98
C PRO A 9 5.96 2.01 9.25
N ARG A 10 4.97 1.99 10.15
CA ARG A 10 4.94 2.79 11.38
C ARG A 10 5.24 1.98 12.64
N CYS A 11 4.73 0.75 12.74
CA CYS A 11 4.77 -0.04 13.98
C CYS A 11 5.14 -1.52 13.77
N ASP A 12 5.55 -1.91 12.56
CA ASP A 12 5.93 -3.28 12.19
C ASP A 12 4.83 -4.35 12.34
N ALA A 13 3.59 -3.94 12.63
CA ALA A 13 2.44 -4.83 12.62
C ALA A 13 2.27 -5.46 11.22
N VAL A 14 1.88 -6.73 11.19
CA VAL A 14 1.73 -7.47 9.94
C VAL A 14 0.28 -7.51 9.53
N VAL A 15 0.02 -7.26 8.25
CA VAL A 15 -1.29 -7.35 7.61
C VAL A 15 -1.26 -8.46 6.58
N THR A 16 -2.31 -9.28 6.53
CA THR A 16 -2.45 -10.34 5.52
C THR A 16 -3.60 -10.02 4.57
N LEU A 17 -3.32 -10.01 3.27
CA LEU A 17 -4.33 -9.85 2.22
C LEU A 17 -4.38 -11.10 1.34
N ASP A 18 -5.58 -11.49 0.92
CA ASP A 18 -5.79 -12.51 -0.11
C ASP A 18 -6.06 -11.81 -1.44
N ARG A 19 -5.19 -11.99 -2.42
CA ARG A 19 -5.21 -11.24 -3.69
C ARG A 19 -4.88 -12.12 -4.89
N ASP A 20 -5.15 -11.66 -6.12
CA ASP A 20 -4.68 -12.39 -7.30
C ASP A 20 -3.14 -12.44 -7.40
N ALA A 21 -2.63 -13.58 -7.89
CA ALA A 21 -1.19 -13.81 -8.01
C ALA A 21 -0.54 -13.02 -9.15
N SER A 22 -1.33 -12.45 -10.07
CA SER A 22 -0.84 -11.61 -11.16
C SER A 22 -0.48 -10.18 -10.72
N LEU A 23 -0.96 -9.73 -9.56
CA LEU A 23 -0.66 -8.40 -9.03
C LEU A 23 0.77 -8.34 -8.50
N ALA A 24 1.60 -7.50 -9.11
CA ALA A 24 2.97 -7.25 -8.65
C ALA A 24 3.01 -6.11 -7.63
N ASP A 25 3.72 -6.31 -6.52
CA ASP A 25 3.93 -5.26 -5.52
C ASP A 25 4.99 -4.27 -6.01
N LYS A 26 4.72 -2.98 -5.83
CA LYS A 26 5.68 -1.90 -6.07
C LYS A 26 6.32 -1.42 -4.78
N SER A 27 5.51 -1.09 -3.78
CA SER A 27 5.98 -0.56 -2.50
C SER A 27 4.88 -0.57 -1.43
N VAL A 28 5.28 -0.47 -0.17
CA VAL A 28 4.38 -0.15 0.96
C VAL A 28 4.78 1.21 1.51
N THR A 29 3.83 2.14 1.63
CA THR A 29 4.09 3.54 2.00
C THR A 29 3.14 4.02 3.10
N PRO A 30 3.56 4.93 3.99
CA PRO A 30 2.68 5.54 4.99
C PRO A 30 1.77 6.64 4.42
N PHE A 31 1.90 6.96 3.13
CA PHE A 31 1.13 7.99 2.42
C PHE A 31 0.71 7.48 1.04
N ALA A 32 -0.35 8.07 0.48
CA ALA A 32 -0.81 7.79 -0.88
C ALA A 32 0.16 8.36 -1.93
N LEU A 33 0.28 7.67 -3.06
CA LEU A 33 1.08 8.09 -4.21
C LEU A 33 0.22 8.90 -5.19
N ASP A 34 0.83 9.90 -5.83
CA ASP A 34 0.11 10.75 -6.78
C ASP A 34 -0.25 9.95 -8.04
N GLY A 35 -1.53 9.97 -8.42
CA GLY A 35 -2.04 9.24 -9.58
C GLY A 35 -2.28 7.74 -9.37
N TRP A 36 -2.25 7.27 -8.11
CA TRP A 36 -2.70 5.93 -7.72
C TRP A 36 -4.14 5.98 -7.20
N GLU A 37 -4.98 5.07 -7.70
CA GLU A 37 -6.30 4.80 -7.14
C GLU A 37 -6.22 3.66 -6.12
N TYR A 38 -6.83 3.86 -4.95
CA TYR A 38 -6.84 2.89 -3.86
C TYR A 38 -8.25 2.42 -3.56
N ALA A 39 -8.36 1.17 -3.14
CA ALA A 39 -9.59 0.59 -2.59
C ALA A 39 -9.30 -0.04 -1.23
N ALA A 40 -10.35 -0.21 -0.42
CA ALA A 40 -10.21 -0.90 0.85
C ALA A 40 -10.00 -2.41 0.66
N PRO A 41 -9.38 -3.11 1.63
CA PRO A 41 -9.05 -4.54 1.53
C PRO A 41 -10.28 -5.47 1.51
N TYR A 42 -11.46 -4.95 1.82
CA TYR A 42 -12.74 -5.66 1.75
C TYR A 42 -13.55 -5.31 0.48
N GLU A 43 -13.00 -4.49 -0.41
CA GLU A 43 -13.58 -4.12 -1.71
C GLU A 43 -12.85 -4.82 -2.86
N GLU A 44 -13.33 -4.62 -4.10
CA GLU A 44 -12.69 -5.15 -5.31
C GLU A 44 -11.42 -4.36 -5.69
N PHE A 45 -10.38 -4.45 -4.85
CA PHE A 45 -9.13 -3.70 -5.05
C PHE A 45 -8.24 -4.22 -6.19
N GLU A 46 -8.57 -5.36 -6.79
CA GLU A 46 -7.80 -5.96 -7.89
C GLU A 46 -7.86 -5.13 -9.18
N ALA A 47 -8.86 -4.24 -9.30
CA ALA A 47 -8.98 -3.26 -10.38
C ALA A 47 -8.30 -1.91 -10.06
N SER A 48 -7.84 -1.72 -8.83
CA SER A 48 -7.22 -0.48 -8.34
C SER A 48 -5.69 -0.53 -8.45
N ASP A 49 -5.03 0.63 -8.34
CA ASP A 49 -3.58 0.72 -8.37
C ASP A 49 -2.92 0.35 -7.02
N GLY A 50 -3.72 0.19 -5.96
CA GLY A 50 -3.26 -0.17 -4.63
C GLY A 50 -4.39 -0.43 -3.64
N VAL A 51 -4.00 -0.70 -2.40
CA VAL A 51 -4.91 -0.95 -1.28
C VAL A 51 -4.64 0.05 -0.15
N GLU A 52 -5.68 0.71 0.33
CA GLU A 52 -5.62 1.54 1.54
C GLU A 52 -5.93 0.68 2.77
N ILE A 53 -5.00 0.62 3.72
CA ILE A 53 -5.06 -0.33 4.84
C ILE A 53 -5.03 0.46 6.15
N VAL A 54 -5.98 0.15 7.04
CA VAL A 54 -5.97 0.67 8.41
C VAL A 54 -5.25 -0.33 9.32
N CYS A 55 -4.09 0.06 9.86
CA CYS A 55 -3.32 -0.79 10.77
C CYS A 55 -4.08 -0.99 12.08
N GLY A 56 -4.36 -2.24 12.45
CA GLY A 56 -5.20 -2.61 13.60
C GLY A 56 -6.65 -2.93 13.22
N ALA A 57 -7.00 -2.88 11.93
CA ALA A 57 -8.26 -3.42 11.41
C ALA A 57 -8.20 -4.95 11.30
N SER A 58 -9.23 -5.54 10.69
CA SER A 58 -9.45 -7.00 10.70
C SER A 58 -8.35 -7.79 9.99
N GLU A 59 -7.66 -7.15 9.04
CA GLU A 59 -6.55 -7.74 8.28
C GLU A 59 -5.23 -7.72 9.05
N THR A 60 -5.15 -7.00 10.18
CA THR A 60 -3.92 -6.84 10.97
C THR A 60 -3.78 -7.92 12.04
N GLU A 61 -2.60 -8.52 12.09
CA GLU A 61 -2.18 -9.41 13.17
C GLU A 61 -1.80 -8.57 14.40
N GLY A 62 -2.69 -8.52 15.40
CA GLY A 62 -2.45 -7.82 16.67
C GLY A 62 -3.17 -6.48 16.79
N GLU A 63 -2.67 -5.59 17.67
CA GLU A 63 -3.37 -4.35 18.03
C GLU A 63 -3.19 -3.23 16.98
N GLY A 64 -2.07 -3.25 16.22
CA GLY A 64 -1.74 -2.22 15.23
C GLY A 64 -1.53 -0.83 15.83
N CYS A 65 -1.37 0.19 14.97
CA CYS A 65 -1.17 1.58 15.40
C CYS A 65 -2.32 2.53 15.02
N SER A 66 -3.44 2.01 14.51
CA SER A 66 -4.62 2.77 14.05
C SER A 66 -4.35 3.82 12.96
N GLU A 67 -3.16 3.80 12.36
CA GLU A 67 -2.82 4.66 11.23
C GLU A 67 -3.05 3.95 9.90
N MET A 68 -3.35 4.74 8.87
CA MET A 68 -3.45 4.28 7.50
C MET A 68 -2.08 4.10 6.88
N PHE A 69 -1.95 3.07 6.04
CA PHE A 69 -0.82 2.90 5.15
C PHE A 69 -1.31 2.26 3.84
N TYR A 70 -0.47 2.31 2.82
CA TYR A 70 -0.86 2.03 1.45
C TYR A 70 0.05 0.94 0.88
N LEU A 71 -0.59 -0.09 0.35
CA LEU A 71 0.06 -1.04 -0.55
C LEU A 71 -0.10 -0.52 -1.97
N ASN A 72 1.00 -0.43 -2.71
CA ASN A 72 1.01 0.06 -4.08
C ASN A 72 1.36 -1.07 -5.03
N PHE A 73 0.53 -1.30 -6.04
CA PHE A 73 0.82 -2.23 -7.13
C PHE A 73 1.62 -1.55 -8.24
N VAL A 74 2.26 -2.37 -9.07
CA VAL A 74 2.95 -1.92 -10.27
C VAL A 74 1.92 -1.49 -11.33
N LYS A 75 2.01 -0.24 -11.77
CA LYS A 75 1.15 0.35 -12.81
C LYS A 75 1.89 0.40 -14.15
N TYR A 76 1.19 0.09 -15.24
CA TYR A 76 1.72 0.15 -16.60
C TYR A 76 0.92 1.12 -17.48
N GLU A 77 1.62 1.97 -18.22
CA GLU A 77 1.05 2.83 -19.24
C GLU A 77 1.84 2.69 -20.55
N ALA A 78 1.16 2.47 -21.67
CA ALA A 78 1.79 2.22 -22.98
C ALA A 78 2.89 1.13 -22.95
N GLY A 79 2.70 0.10 -22.10
CA GLY A 79 3.64 -1.01 -21.95
C GLY A 79 4.90 -0.67 -21.14
N ARG A 80 4.95 0.48 -20.48
CA ARG A 80 6.04 0.87 -19.58
C ARG A 80 5.52 1.00 -18.15
N GLU A 81 6.32 0.54 -17.21
CA GLU A 81 6.02 0.77 -15.80
C GLU A 81 6.07 2.28 -15.50
N ILE A 82 5.06 2.76 -14.78
CA ILE A 82 5.03 4.14 -14.29
C ILE A 82 5.78 4.22 -12.96
N ASP A 83 6.74 5.13 -12.89
CA ASP A 83 7.40 5.44 -11.64
C ASP A 83 6.44 6.20 -10.72
N ALA A 84 6.32 5.71 -9.48
CA ALA A 84 5.40 6.30 -8.55
C ALA A 84 6.02 7.55 -7.94
N ARG A 85 5.33 8.68 -8.10
CA ARG A 85 5.78 9.94 -7.53
C ARG A 85 5.07 10.16 -6.21
N THR A 86 5.86 10.35 -5.17
CA THR A 86 5.39 11.04 -3.97
C THR A 86 5.42 12.53 -4.28
N THR A 87 4.31 13.23 -4.08
CA THR A 87 4.35 14.68 -3.87
C THR A 87 4.98 14.87 -2.50
N PRO A 88 6.17 15.50 -2.38
CA PRO A 88 6.76 15.80 -1.09
C PRO A 88 5.97 16.95 -0.44
N ALA A 89 4.79 16.64 0.08
CA ALA A 89 4.29 17.33 1.25
C ALA A 89 4.92 16.58 2.44
N ASP A 90 5.82 17.26 3.17
CA ASP A 90 6.39 16.80 4.45
C ASP A 90 7.56 15.79 4.44
N VAL A 91 8.56 15.97 3.57
CA VAL A 91 9.93 15.50 3.88
C VAL A 91 10.90 16.67 3.96
N SER A 92 10.99 17.29 5.14
CA SER A 92 12.14 18.12 5.48
C SER A 92 13.32 17.21 5.78
N PHE A 93 14.15 16.95 4.77
CA PHE A 93 15.46 16.34 5.00
C PHE A 93 16.39 17.39 5.62
N ASP A 94 16.33 17.52 6.95
CA ASP A 94 17.34 18.26 7.73
C ASP A 94 18.58 17.36 7.87
N PHE A 95 19.41 17.31 6.82
CA PHE A 95 20.76 16.74 6.92
C PHE A 95 21.65 17.78 7.64
N LEU A 96 21.76 17.63 8.97
CA LEU A 96 22.73 18.34 9.81
C LEU A 96 24.17 17.86 9.53
#